data_AF-A0AA95KRG0-F1
#
_entry.id   AF-A0AA95KRG0-F1
#
_cell.length_a   1.000
_cell.length_b   1.000
_cell.length_c   1.000
_cell.angle_alpha   90.00
_cell.angle_beta   90.00
_cell.angle_gamma   90.00
#
_symmetry.space_group_name_H-M   'P 1'
#
loop_
_entity.id
_entity.type
_entity.pdbx_description
1 polymer ?
#
loop_
_entity_poly.entity_id
_entity_poly.type
_entity_poly.pdbx_seq_one_letter_code
_entity_poly.pdbx_strand_id
1 'polypeptide(L)'
;MKLIDELYELYRNKLTGDEEDIDMLAFAFLEEMSREDLLKIIQDLDKQELYDLMGLYLIESLKGKFAQDDFGARSVTYPSRNIH
;
A
#
# COMPACT_ATOMS: atom_id res chain seq x y z
N MET A 1 12.53 12.20 6.73
CA MET A 1 12.62 12.24 5.25
C MET A 1 11.94 13.52 4.82
N LYS A 2 12.54 14.31 3.93
CA LYS A 2 12.02 15.66 3.60
C LYS A 2 10.53 15.66 3.20
N LEU A 3 10.08 14.63 2.47
CA LEU A 3 8.67 14.45 2.10
C LEU A 3 7.74 14.19 3.31
N ILE A 4 8.14 13.30 4.22
CA ILE A 4 7.34 12.98 5.41
C ILE A 4 7.25 14.20 6.33
N ASP A 5 8.36 14.93 6.45
CA ASP A 5 8.42 16.16 7.24
C ASP A 5 7.55 17.25 6.60
N GLU A 6 7.55 17.39 5.27
CA GLU A 6 6.69 18.32 4.52
C GLU A 6 5.20 17.96 4.61
N LEU A 7 4.85 16.69 4.46
CA LEU A 7 3.48 16.20 4.65
C LEU A 7 3.02 16.40 6.09
N TYR A 8 3.87 16.08 7.06
CA TYR A 8 3.59 16.32 8.47
C TYR A 8 3.31 17.81 8.72
N GLU A 9 4.15 18.72 8.24
CA GLU A 9 3.91 20.17 8.42
C GLU A 9 2.65 20.68 7.71
N LEU A 10 2.29 20.11 6.55
CA LEU A 10 1.11 20.52 5.79
C LEU A 10 -0.20 20.05 6.44
N TYR A 11 -0.16 18.93 7.16
CA TYR A 11 -1.34 18.28 7.74
C TYR A 11 -1.38 18.25 9.28
N ARG A 12 -0.32 18.64 9.99
CA ARG A 12 -0.25 18.62 11.49
C ARG A 12 -1.37 19.39 12.18
N ASN A 13 -1.94 20.39 11.52
CA ASN A 13 -3.03 21.23 12.06
C ASN A 13 -4.42 20.76 11.60
N LYS A 14 -4.48 19.74 10.72
CA LYS A 14 -5.70 19.16 10.16
C LYS A 14 -5.98 17.73 10.67
N LEU A 15 -4.97 17.08 11.24
CA LEU A 15 -5.10 15.78 11.89
C LEU A 15 -5.75 15.96 13.26
N THR A 16 -6.95 15.40 13.44
CA THR A 16 -7.60 15.27 14.75
C THR A 16 -6.92 14.22 15.64
N GLY A 17 -6.07 13.37 15.05
CA GLY A 17 -5.17 12.46 15.76
C GLY A 17 -5.50 10.98 15.63
N ASP A 18 -6.54 10.61 14.87
CA ASP A 18 -6.93 9.21 14.68
C ASP A 18 -6.20 8.59 13.46
N GLU A 19 -5.83 7.31 13.55
CA GLU A 19 -5.09 6.58 12.51
C GLU A 19 -5.84 6.57 11.16
N GLU A 20 -7.17 6.57 11.17
CA GLU A 20 -8.02 6.64 9.96
C GLU A 20 -7.84 7.96 9.20
N ASP A 21 -7.59 9.08 9.89
CA ASP A 21 -7.37 10.38 9.25
C ASP A 21 -6.04 10.39 8.46
N ILE A 22 -5.03 9.66 8.95
CA ILE A 22 -3.70 9.61 8.33
C ILE A 22 -3.75 8.85 7.01
N ASP A 23 -4.42 7.70 6.99
CA ASP A 23 -4.59 6.90 5.78
C ASP A 23 -5.39 7.69 4.73
N MET A 24 -6.50 8.32 5.13
CA MET A 24 -7.32 9.13 4.23
C MET A 24 -6.54 10.29 3.61
N LEU A 25 -5.70 10.97 4.39
CA LEU A 25 -4.85 12.06 3.91
C LEU A 25 -3.76 11.56 2.96
N ALA A 26 -3.12 10.44 3.26
CA ALA A 26 -2.13 9.83 2.38
C ALA A 26 -2.76 9.48 1.02
N PHE A 27 -3.96 8.90 1.02
CA PHE A 27 -4.68 8.59 -0.22
C PHE A 27 -5.07 9.85 -1.01
N ALA A 28 -5.64 10.85 -0.35
CA ALA A 28 -6.02 12.11 -1.00
C ALA A 28 -4.81 12.82 -1.62
N PHE A 29 -3.68 12.85 -0.89
CA PHE A 29 -2.43 13.40 -1.41
C PHE A 29 -1.96 12.65 -2.66
N LEU A 30 -1.92 11.32 -2.63
CA LEU A 30 -1.49 10.50 -3.76
C LEU A 30 -2.42 10.59 -4.97
N GLU A 31 -3.74 10.74 -4.76
CA GLU A 31 -4.74 10.87 -5.84
C GLU A 31 -4.55 12.16 -6.66
N GLU A 32 -4.07 13.24 -6.04
CA GLU A 32 -3.77 14.50 -6.71
C GLU A 32 -2.45 14.47 -7.51
N MET A 33 -1.61 13.44 -7.33
CA MET A 33 -0.29 13.38 -7.97
C MET A 33 -0.33 12.80 -9.37
N SER A 34 0.40 13.44 -10.29
CA SER A 34 0.71 12.82 -11.58
C SER A 34 1.76 11.73 -11.43
N ARG A 35 1.87 10.85 -12.44
CA ARG A 35 2.93 9.84 -12.50
C ARG A 35 4.32 10.48 -12.45
N GLU A 36 4.49 11.62 -13.10
CA GLU A 36 5.74 12.37 -13.12
C GLU A 36 6.11 12.89 -11.73
N ASP A 37 5.13 13.34 -10.95
CA ASP A 37 5.38 13.84 -9.59
C ASP A 37 5.76 12.71 -8.64
N LEU A 38 5.11 11.54 -8.75
CA LEU A 38 5.51 10.35 -8.01
C LEU A 38 6.94 9.91 -8.33
N LEU A 39 7.34 9.99 -9.61
CA LEU A 39 8.71 9.66 -10.00
C LEU A 39 9.74 10.65 -9.46
N LYS A 40 9.41 11.95 -9.35
CA LYS A 40 10.29 12.93 -8.70
C LYS A 40 10.49 12.59 -7.22
N ILE A 41 9.41 12.25 -6.51
CA ILE A 41 9.50 11.81 -5.12
C ILE A 41 10.45 10.63 -4.98
N ILE A 42 10.31 9.60 -5.83
CA ILE A 42 11.17 8.41 -5.80
C ILE A 42 12.64 8.77 -6.07
N GLN A 43 12.91 9.73 -6.96
CA GLN A 43 14.27 10.19 -7.25
C GLN A 43 14.92 10.93 -6.08
N ASP A 44 14.12 11.58 -5.24
CA ASP A 44 14.59 12.31 -4.06
C ASP A 44 14.83 11.42 -2.84
N LEU A 45 14.42 10.15 -2.89
CA LEU A 45 14.65 9.18 -1.83
C LEU A 45 16.13 8.81 -1.74
N ASP A 46 16.64 8.71 -0.51
CA ASP A 46 17.94 8.11 -0.28
C ASP A 46 17.91 6.59 -0.49
N LYS A 47 19.09 5.96 -0.48
CA LYS A 47 19.21 4.53 -0.74
C LYS A 47 18.44 3.66 0.27
N GLN A 48 18.41 4.06 1.54
CA GLN A 48 17.71 3.32 2.60
C GLN A 48 16.20 3.47 2.42
N GLU A 49 15.73 4.69 2.21
CA GLU A 49 14.32 5.01 1.99
C GLU A 49 13.78 4.29 0.72
N LEU A 50 14.57 4.25 -0.35
CA LEU A 50 14.23 3.49 -1.55
C LEU A 50 14.19 1.98 -1.28
N TYR A 51 15.12 1.46 -0.47
CA TYR A 51 15.14 0.06 -0.09
C TYR A 51 13.90 -0.32 0.72
N ASP A 52 13.51 0.53 1.65
CA ASP A 52 12.33 0.33 2.50
C ASP A 52 11.04 0.38 1.67
N LEU A 53 10.92 1.36 0.76
CA LEU A 53 9.80 1.46 -0.19
C LEU A 53 9.67 0.20 -1.06
N MET A 54 10.78 -0.23 -1.67
CA MET A 54 10.81 -1.42 -2.50
C MET A 54 10.55 -2.70 -1.70
N GLY A 55 11.06 -2.77 -0.47
CA GLY A 55 10.82 -3.89 0.44
C GLY A 55 9.35 -4.05 0.80
N LEU A 56 8.69 -2.97 1.19
CA LEU A 56 7.26 -2.96 1.49
C LEU A 56 6.43 -3.42 0.29
N TYR A 57 6.68 -2.83 -0.89
CA TYR A 57 5.98 -3.21 -2.11
C TYR A 57 6.14 -4.70 -2.45
N LEU A 58 7.36 -5.22 -2.37
CA LEU A 58 7.64 -6.63 -2.66
C LEU A 58 6.98 -7.57 -1.65
N ILE A 59 7.06 -7.26 -0.36
CA ILE A 59 6.46 -8.07 0.71
C ILE A 59 4.95 -8.13 0.55
N GLU A 60 4.27 -6.98 0.38
CA GLU A 60 2.81 -6.94 0.24
C GLU A 60 2.34 -7.61 -1.06
N SER A 61 3.06 -7.40 -2.17
CA SER A 61 2.77 -8.08 -3.43
C SER A 61 2.91 -9.60 -3.32
N LEU A 62 3.95 -10.08 -2.63
CA LEU A 62 4.16 -11.51 -2.40
C LEU A 62 3.07 -12.09 -1.50
N LYS A 63 2.71 -11.43 -0.39
CA LYS A 63 1.60 -11.85 0.48
C LYS A 63 0.30 -11.98 -0.33
N GLY A 64 -0.01 -10.99 -1.16
CA GLY A 64 -1.19 -11.02 -2.02
C GLY A 64 -1.18 -12.19 -3.00
N LYS A 65 -0.04 -12.46 -3.63
CA LYS A 65 0.13 -13.59 -4.55
C LYS A 65 -0.03 -14.94 -3.85
N PHE A 66 0.61 -15.13 -2.69
CA PHE A 66 0.46 -16.35 -1.92
C PHE A 66 -0.97 -16.56 -1.43
N ALA A 67 -1.66 -15.50 -1.01
CA ALA A 67 -3.07 -15.60 -0.65
C ALA A 67 -3.93 -16.08 -1.84
N GLN A 68 -3.72 -15.51 -3.03
CA GLN A 68 -4.43 -15.95 -4.25
C GLN A 68 -4.17 -17.41 -4.59
N ASP A 69 -2.93 -17.88 -4.46
CA ASP A 69 -2.57 -19.29 -4.68
C ASP A 69 -3.22 -20.22 -3.63
N ASP A 70 -3.30 -19.79 -2.37
CA ASP A 70 -3.97 -20.52 -1.28
C ASP A 70 -5.50 -20.59 -1.47
N PHE A 71 -6.11 -19.54 -2.04
CA PHE A 71 -7.53 -19.54 -2.45
C PHE A 71 -7.77 -20.42 -3.67
N GLY A 72 -6.83 -20.49 -4.62
CA GLY A 72 -6.87 -21.39 -5.77
C GLY A 72 -6.77 -22.88 -5.38
N ALA A 73 -5.96 -23.21 -4.37
CA ALA A 73 -5.82 -24.56 -3.85
C ALA A 73 -7.05 -25.05 -3.05
N ARG A 74 -7.85 -24.12 -2.51
CA ARG A 74 -9.10 -24.40 -1.79
C ARG A 74 -10.35 -24.45 -2.69
N SER A 75 -10.20 -24.47 -4.02
CA SER A 75 -11.34 -24.68 -4.93
C SER A 75 -11.95 -26.06 -4.68
N VAL A 76 -13.07 -26.01 -3.96
CA VAL A 76 -13.83 -27.11 -3.38
C VAL A 76 -14.10 -28.22 -4.38
N THR A 77 -13.51 -29.40 -4.13
CA THR A 77 -14.01 -30.66 -4.69
C THR A 77 -15.31 -30.97 -3.96
N TYR A 78 -16.45 -30.57 -4.51
CA TYR A 78 -17.74 -31.02 -4.01
C TYR A 78 -17.88 -32.51 -4.34
N PRO A 79 -18.03 -33.42 -3.35
CA PRO A 79 -18.37 -34.80 -3.67
C PRO A 79 -19.80 -34.81 -4.24
N SER A 80 -19.94 -35.23 -5.48
CA SER A 80 -21.25 -35.47 -6.13
C SER A 80 -22.05 -36.43 -5.25
N ARG A 81 -23.04 -35.89 -4.54
CA ARG A 81 -23.98 -36.68 -3.77
C ARG A 81 -24.97 -37.26 -4.77
N ASN A 82 -24.75 -38.51 -5.18
CA ASN A 82 -25.73 -39.27 -5.95
C ASN A 82 -26.99 -39.41 -5.09
N ILE A 83 -28.05 -38.73 -5.50
CA ILE A 83 -29.38 -38.88 -4.90
C ILE A 83 -30.09 -39.92 -5.77
N HIS A 84 -30.32 -41.10 -5.18
CA HIS A 84 -31.13 -42.19 -5.73
C HIS A 84 -32.60 -41.96 -5.42
#